data_AF-A0AAN9UH36-F1
#
_entry.id   AF-A0AAN9UH36-F1
#
_cell.length_a   1.000
_cell.length_b   1.000
_cell.length_c   1.000
_cell.angle_alpha   90.00
_cell.angle_beta   90.00
_cell.angle_gamma   90.00
#
_symmetry.space_group_name_H-M   'P 1'
#
loop_
_entity.id
_entity.type
_entity.pdbx_description
1 polymer ?
#
loop_
_entity_poly.entity_id
_entity_poly.type
_entity_poly.pdbx_seq_one_letter_code
_entity_poly.pdbx_strand_id
1 'polypeptide(L)'
;MAPPASLPTKPLGKTGRQVPALGFGMMGLKRLALLDRAWELGYTNWDTANSYGDSEVLIGKWFKLHPERRADIFLATKFGIKFTVNDKGEWDISADNSP
;
A
#
# COMPACT_ATOMS: atom_id res chain seq x y z
N MET A 1 18.76 -6.98 -11.49
CA MET A 1 17.89 -7.90 -10.74
C MET A 1 16.81 -8.41 -11.71
N ALA A 2 16.31 -9.64 -11.57
CA ALA A 2 15.21 -10.09 -12.42
C ALA A 2 13.95 -9.25 -12.13
N PRO A 3 13.13 -8.93 -13.14
CA PRO A 3 11.85 -8.24 -12.91
C PRO A 3 10.91 -9.10 -12.06
N PRO A 4 9.88 -8.51 -11.43
CA PRO A 4 8.86 -9.28 -10.72
C PRO A 4 8.14 -10.22 -11.69
N ALA A 5 7.51 -11.28 -11.17
CA ALA A 5 6.61 -12.08 -11.99
C ALA A 5 5.48 -11.22 -12.59
N SER A 6 4.94 -11.62 -13.74
CA SER A 6 3.85 -10.88 -14.39
C SER A 6 2.49 -11.46 -14.01
N LEU A 7 1.67 -10.66 -13.32
CA LEU A 7 0.25 -10.97 -13.11
C LEU A 7 -0.61 -10.38 -14.24
N PRO A 8 -1.81 -10.95 -14.53
CA PRO A 8 -2.73 -10.36 -15.48
C PRO A 8 -3.09 -8.91 -15.10
N THR A 9 -2.98 -8.00 -16.07
CA THR A 9 -3.26 -6.57 -15.87
C THR A 9 -4.60 -6.15 -16.46
N LYS A 10 -5.22 -5.10 -15.90
CA LYS A 10 -6.41 -4.43 -16.44
C LYS A 10 -6.18 -2.92 -16.53
N PRO A 11 -6.86 -2.20 -17.45
CA PRO A 11 -6.79 -0.75 -17.51
C PRO A 11 -7.46 -0.13 -16.29
N LEU A 12 -6.82 0.87 -15.68
CA LEU A 12 -7.37 1.64 -14.58
C LEU A 12 -8.35 2.70 -15.11
N GLY A 13 -9.62 2.31 -15.21
CA GLY A 13 -10.68 3.18 -15.70
C GLY A 13 -10.36 3.76 -17.09
N LYS A 14 -10.63 5.05 -17.28
CA LYS A 14 -10.36 5.75 -18.55
C LYS A 14 -8.91 6.21 -18.73
N THR A 15 -8.04 5.99 -17.73
CA THR A 15 -6.63 6.41 -17.83
C THR A 15 -5.81 5.56 -18.79
N GLY A 16 -6.28 4.34 -19.10
CA GLY A 16 -5.56 3.36 -19.92
C GLY A 16 -4.32 2.76 -19.24
N ARG A 17 -3.98 3.19 -18.02
CA ARG A 17 -2.83 2.63 -17.29
C ARG A 17 -3.10 1.17 -16.92
N GLN A 18 -2.23 0.28 -17.35
CA GLN A 18 -2.29 -1.14 -16.98
C GLN A 18 -1.81 -1.31 -15.53
N VAL A 19 -2.64 -1.93 -14.70
CA VAL A 19 -2.30 -2.32 -13.31
C VAL A 19 -2.63 -3.79 -13.09
N PRO A 20 -1.87 -4.53 -12.26
CA PRO A 20 -2.25 -5.89 -11.87
C PRO A 20 -3.71 -5.94 -11.39
N ALA A 21 -4.47 -6.90 -11.93
CA ALA A 21 -5.89 -7.05 -11.60
C ALA A 21 -6.12 -7.45 -10.14
N LEU A 22 -5.10 -8.05 -9.51
CA LEU A 22 -5.08 -8.34 -8.08
C LEU A 22 -4.34 -7.23 -7.35
N GLY A 23 -5.02 -6.60 -6.39
CA GLY A 23 -4.43 -5.66 -5.45
C GLY A 23 -3.89 -6.38 -4.21
N PHE A 24 -2.87 -5.80 -3.59
CA PHE A 24 -2.31 -6.25 -2.32
C PHE A 24 -2.57 -5.20 -1.24
N GLY A 25 -3.55 -5.48 -0.37
CA GLY A 25 -3.92 -4.64 0.76
C GLY A 25 -2.98 -4.84 1.94
N MET A 26 -2.51 -3.73 2.52
CA MET A 26 -1.45 -3.74 3.54
C MET A 26 -1.96 -3.37 4.94
N MET A 27 -3.23 -3.58 5.22
CA MET A 27 -3.76 -3.51 6.58
C MET A 27 -3.09 -4.59 7.44
N GLY A 28 -2.46 -4.21 8.55
CA GLY A 28 -1.73 -5.14 9.41
C GLY A 28 -0.35 -5.55 8.91
N LEU A 29 0.24 -4.82 7.95
CA LEU A 29 1.62 -5.02 7.51
C LEU A 29 2.61 -4.82 8.68
N LYS A 30 3.49 -5.81 8.91
CA LYS A 30 4.47 -5.79 10.01
C LYS A 30 5.91 -6.13 9.61
N ARG A 31 6.15 -6.70 8.42
CA ARG A 31 7.44 -7.29 8.04
C ARG A 31 7.83 -6.92 6.61
N LEU A 32 9.07 -6.48 6.42
CA LEU A 32 9.60 -6.10 5.10
C LEU A 32 9.77 -7.31 4.15
N ALA A 33 10.13 -8.48 4.67
CA ALA A 33 10.26 -9.69 3.86
C ALA A 33 8.95 -10.10 3.14
N LEU A 34 7.79 -9.68 3.66
CA LEU A 34 6.51 -9.87 2.97
C LEU A 34 6.43 -9.02 1.70
N LEU A 35 6.99 -7.82 1.71
CA LEU A 35 7.02 -6.92 0.56
C LEU A 35 7.97 -7.42 -0.53
N ASP A 36 9.11 -8.00 -0.14
CA ASP A 36 10.00 -8.70 -1.08
C ASP A 36 9.26 -9.82 -1.79
N ARG A 37 8.60 -10.68 -1.02
CA ARG A 37 7.86 -11.81 -1.59
C ARG A 37 6.68 -11.37 -2.45
N ALA A 38 5.95 -10.34 -2.03
CA ALA A 38 4.85 -9.79 -2.80
C ALA A 38 5.34 -9.25 -4.16
N TRP A 39 6.44 -8.49 -4.17
CA TRP A 39 7.05 -8.00 -5.41
C TRP A 39 7.52 -9.15 -6.29
N GLU A 40 8.27 -10.13 -5.76
CA GLU A 40 8.72 -11.31 -6.53
C GLU A 40 7.57 -12.04 -7.24
N LEU A 41 6.43 -12.17 -6.55
CA LEU A 41 5.22 -12.84 -7.05
C LEU A 41 4.37 -11.97 -8.01
N GLY A 42 4.79 -10.74 -8.30
CA GLY A 42 4.09 -9.85 -9.22
C GLY A 42 2.93 -9.07 -8.61
N TYR A 43 2.74 -9.13 -7.28
CA TYR A 43 1.82 -8.24 -6.60
C TYR A 43 2.43 -6.84 -6.57
N THR A 44 2.21 -6.06 -7.61
CA THR A 44 2.74 -4.70 -7.75
C THR A 44 1.66 -3.60 -7.76
N ASN A 45 0.40 -3.97 -7.50
CA ASN A 45 -0.70 -3.05 -7.22
C ASN A 45 -0.92 -2.97 -5.70
N TRP A 46 -0.24 -2.03 -5.03
CA TRP A 46 -0.17 -1.91 -3.57
C TRP A 46 -1.19 -0.91 -3.04
N ASP A 47 -1.89 -1.32 -1.99
CA ASP A 47 -2.92 -0.52 -1.33
C ASP A 47 -2.60 -0.33 0.16
N THR A 48 -2.53 0.93 0.58
CA THR A 48 -2.34 1.33 1.98
C THR A 48 -3.28 2.48 2.36
N ALA A 49 -3.17 2.96 3.60
CA ALA A 49 -3.88 4.14 4.08
C ALA A 49 -3.14 4.73 5.28
N ASN A 50 -3.33 6.03 5.52
CA ASN A 50 -2.81 6.71 6.71
C ASN A 50 -3.25 6.02 8.02
N SER A 51 -4.44 5.41 8.03
CA SER A 51 -4.96 4.70 9.19
C SER A 51 -4.46 3.26 9.37
N TYR A 52 -3.65 2.72 8.45
CA TYR A 52 -3.17 1.33 8.50
C TYR A 52 -1.92 1.17 9.39
N GLY A 53 -1.86 1.88 10.51
CA GLY A 53 -0.70 1.90 11.40
C GLY A 53 0.59 2.26 10.65
N ASP A 54 1.66 1.50 10.89
CA ASP A 54 2.99 1.77 10.31
C ASP A 54 3.14 1.36 8.82
N SER A 55 2.06 1.03 8.12
CA SER A 55 2.11 0.49 6.76
C SER A 55 2.88 1.41 5.80
N GLU A 56 2.55 2.71 5.75
CA GLU A 56 3.23 3.69 4.90
C GLU A 56 4.72 3.87 5.26
N VAL A 57 5.04 3.81 6.56
CA VAL A 57 6.42 3.90 7.06
C VAL A 57 7.24 2.69 6.62
N LEU A 58 6.66 1.48 6.69
CA LEU A 58 7.31 0.25 6.25
C LEU A 58 7.51 0.22 4.74
N ILE A 59 6.53 0.66 3.95
CA ILE A 59 6.67 0.82 2.50
C ILE A 59 7.79 1.81 2.17
N GLY A 60 7.86 2.95 2.87
CA GLY A 60 8.93 3.93 2.69
C GLY A 60 10.32 3.37 3.02
N LYS A 61 10.44 2.55 4.07
CA LYS A 61 11.69 1.82 4.38
C LYS A 61 12.04 0.83 3.26
N TRP A 62 11.06 0.08 2.74
CA TRP A 62 11.29 -0.87 1.65
C TRP A 62 11.75 -0.17 0.37
N PHE A 63 11.17 0.97 -0.01
CA PHE A 63 11.64 1.74 -1.17
C PHE A 63 13.05 2.31 -1.00
N LYS A 64 13.47 2.66 0.22
CA LYS A 64 14.86 3.06 0.49
C LYS A 64 15.85 1.91 0.32
N LEU A 65 15.43 0.68 0.66
CA LEU A 65 16.23 -0.53 0.48
C LEU A 65 16.26 -1.00 -0.99
N HIS A 66 15.20 -0.74 -1.74
CA HIS A 66 15.02 -1.17 -3.14
C HIS A 66 14.58 -0.03 -4.06
N PRO A 67 15.39 1.04 -4.22
CA PRO A 67 15.03 2.19 -5.04
C PRO A 67 14.73 1.82 -6.50
N GLU A 68 15.40 0.80 -7.03
CA GLU A 68 15.23 0.29 -8.38
C GLU A 68 13.85 -0.36 -8.62
N ARG A 69 13.20 -0.87 -7.57
CA ARG A 69 11.90 -1.56 -7.66
C ARG A 69 10.71 -0.61 -7.60
N ARG A 70 10.93 0.68 -7.26
CA ARG A 70 9.84 1.65 -7.12
C ARG A 70 9.03 1.81 -8.40
N ALA A 71 9.69 1.73 -9.57
CA ALA A 71 9.04 1.90 -10.87
C ALA A 71 8.00 0.79 -11.16
N ASP A 72 8.18 -0.40 -10.58
CA ASP A 72 7.28 -1.53 -10.78
C ASP A 72 5.96 -1.37 -10.01
N ILE A 73 5.96 -0.59 -8.92
CA ILE A 73 4.83 -0.51 -7.99
C ILE A 73 3.85 0.60 -8.39
N PHE A 74 2.60 0.20 -8.63
CA PHE A 74 1.45 1.08 -8.53
C PHE A 74 1.05 1.16 -7.05
N LEU A 75 1.22 2.33 -6.42
CA LEU A 75 0.93 2.54 -5.01
C LEU A 75 -0.28 3.48 -4.86
N ALA A 76 -1.29 3.03 -4.13
CA ALA A 76 -2.44 3.83 -3.73
C ALA A 76 -2.47 4.00 -2.21
N THR A 77 -2.78 5.22 -1.75
CA THR A 77 -3.05 5.51 -0.34
C THR A 77 -4.36 6.30 -0.19
N LYS A 78 -4.82 6.42 1.06
CA LYS A 78 -6.09 7.03 1.46
C LYS A 78 -5.86 7.87 2.71
N PHE A 79 -6.61 8.94 2.83
CA PHE A 79 -6.71 9.78 4.03
C PHE A 79 -8.18 10.00 4.35
N GLY A 80 -8.49 10.73 5.43
CA GLY A 80 -9.88 11.06 5.77
C GLY A 80 -10.43 10.37 7.01
N ILE A 81 -9.77 9.32 7.52
CA ILE A 81 -10.25 8.56 8.69
C ILE A 81 -9.24 8.69 9.81
N LYS A 82 -9.69 9.13 10.99
CA LYS A 82 -8.92 9.15 12.23
C LYS A 82 -9.51 8.16 13.23
N PHE A 83 -8.64 7.35 13.81
CA PHE A 83 -8.95 6.48 14.93
C PHE A 83 -8.33 7.09 16.19
N THR A 84 -9.16 7.44 17.16
CA THR A 84 -8.72 7.96 18.45
C THR A 84 -9.28 7.10 19.57
N VAL A 85 -8.64 7.17 20.73
CA VAL A 85 -9.15 6.61 21.97
C VAL A 85 -9.47 7.78 22.86
N ASN A 86 -10.73 7.90 23.28
CA ASN A 86 -11.14 8.98 24.18
C ASN A 86 -10.62 8.73 25.61
N ASP A 87 -10.81 9.70 26.51
CA ASP A 87 -10.35 9.61 27.90
C ASP A 87 -10.95 8.42 28.69
N LYS A 88 -12.02 7.79 28.17
CA LYS A 88 -12.68 6.62 28.76
C LYS A 88 -12.16 5.29 28.18
N GLY A 89 -11.20 5.32 27.25
CA GLY A 89 -10.69 4.13 26.60
C GLY A 89 -11.56 3.60 25.45
N GLU A 90 -12.56 4.37 24.99
CA GLU A 90 -13.45 3.98 23.90
C GLU A 90 -12.87 4.39 22.55
N TRP A 91 -13.06 3.55 21.54
CA TRP A 91 -12.69 3.87 20.16
C TRP A 91 -13.65 4.90 19.57
N ASP A 92 -13.09 5.99 19.06
CA ASP A 92 -13.80 6.98 18.27
C ASP A 92 -13.26 6.97 16.82
N ILE A 93 -14.19 7.01 15.87
CA ILE A 93 -13.89 7.09 14.44
C ILE A 93 -14.45 8.41 13.94
N SER A 94 -13.56 9.30 13.55
CA SER A 94 -13.92 10.59 12.98
C SER A 94 -13.43 10.69 11.54
N ALA A 95 -14.18 11.45 10.74
CA ALA A 95 -13.77 11.83 9.39
C ALA A 95 -13.07 13.19 9.45
N ASP A 96 -11.86 13.27 8.92
CA ASP A 96 -11.13 14.53 8.77
C ASP A 96 -10.65 14.70 7.33
N ASN A 97 -11.38 15.53 6.60
CA ASN A 97 -11.13 15.82 5.19
C ASN A 97 -10.36 17.13 5.01
N SER A 98 -9.77 17.69 6.06
CA SER A 98 -8.99 18.92 5.95
C SER A 98 -7.78 18.71 5.02
N PRO A 99 -7.45 19.70 4.16
CA PRO A 99 -6.26 19.64 3.31
C PRO A 99 -4.95 19.51 4.09
#